data_AF-A0A1P8YD77-F1
#
_entry.id   AF-A0A1P8YD77-F1
#
_cell.length_a   1.000
_cell.length_b   1.000
_cell.length_c   1.000
_cell.angle_alpha   90.00
_cell.angle_beta   90.00
_cell.angle_gamma   90.00
#
_symmetry.space_group_name_H-M   'P 1'
#
loop_
_entity.id
_entity.type
_entity.pdbx_description
1 polymer ?
#
loop_
_entity_poly.entity_id
_entity_poly.type
_entity_poly.pdbx_seq_one_letter_code
_entity_poly.pdbx_strand_id
1 'polypeptide(L)'
;MISDGAQSAGRSRNAVQLQSFTLRKAVVQLSRSVLPMNEAFSALLRQGAHVLDAEMTPYYQDIYDHALRATERIDGLRDTIESILATHLAMQGNSLNEIMKKLTAWAAIIAIPTGVTGYFGQNIPFPGFGQTEGFWLSTVLLVGLAFGLWLSFKRRDWL
;
A
#
# COMPACT_ATOMS: atom_id res chain seq x y z
N MET A 1 -12.63 -19.78 -17.01
CA MET A 1 -12.19 -18.46 -17.50
C MET A 1 -11.82 -17.45 -16.40
N ILE A 2 -12.28 -17.59 -15.14
CA ILE A 2 -11.96 -16.62 -14.06
C ILE A 2 -10.58 -16.86 -13.40
N SER A 3 -9.97 -18.04 -13.55
CA SER A 3 -8.70 -18.37 -12.86
C SER A 3 -7.43 -17.77 -13.49
N ASP A 4 -7.43 -17.40 -14.78
CA ASP A 4 -6.23 -16.89 -15.46
C ASP A 4 -5.91 -15.44 -15.09
N GLY A 5 -6.93 -14.61 -14.84
CA GLY A 5 -6.75 -13.19 -14.47
C GLY A 5 -6.16 -13.00 -13.06
N ALA A 6 -6.49 -13.88 -12.12
CA ALA A 6 -5.93 -13.82 -10.76
C ALA A 6 -4.45 -14.24 -10.72
N GLN A 7 -4.06 -15.22 -11.54
CA GLN A 7 -2.67 -15.68 -11.63
C GLN A 7 -1.75 -14.68 -12.34
N SER A 8 -2.25 -13.95 -13.35
CA SER A 8 -1.47 -12.91 -14.03
C SER A 8 -1.23 -11.68 -13.13
N ALA A 9 -2.24 -11.25 -12.37
CA ALA A 9 -2.13 -10.14 -11.43
C ALA A 9 -1.16 -10.43 -10.27
N GLY A 10 -1.19 -11.66 -9.73
CA GLY A 10 -0.25 -12.10 -8.68
C GLY A 10 1.20 -12.15 -9.16
N ARG A 11 1.44 -12.65 -10.38
CA ARG A 11 2.77 -12.64 -11.01
C ARG A 11 3.28 -11.22 -11.24
N SER A 12 2.42 -10.30 -11.68
CA SER A 12 2.79 -8.91 -11.92
C SER A 12 3.14 -8.16 -10.62
N ARG A 13 2.41 -8.38 -9.52
CA ARG A 13 2.73 -7.80 -8.21
C ARG A 13 4.10 -8.25 -7.69
N ASN A 14 4.40 -9.54 -7.79
CA ASN A 14 5.70 -10.08 -7.38
C ASN A 14 6.84 -9.54 -8.24
N ALA A 15 6.62 -9.42 -9.56
CA ALA A 15 7.61 -8.84 -10.46
C ALA A 15 7.91 -7.36 -10.14
N VAL A 16 6.89 -6.57 -9.81
CA VAL A 16 7.06 -5.16 -9.41
C VAL A 16 7.78 -5.03 -8.06
N GLN A 17 7.49 -5.90 -7.08
CA GLN A 17 8.23 -5.93 -5.81
C GLN A 17 9.70 -6.32 -6.00
N LEU A 18 9.97 -7.36 -6.79
CA LEU A 18 11.33 -7.79 -7.09
C LEU A 18 12.10 -6.68 -7.82
N GLN A 19 11.51 -6.04 -8.83
CA GLN A 19 12.14 -4.91 -9.54
C GLN A 19 12.44 -3.73 -8.62
N SER A 20 11.49 -3.32 -7.76
CA SER A 20 11.70 -2.20 -6.84
C SER A 20 12.79 -2.49 -5.79
N PHE A 21 12.85 -3.71 -5.26
CA PHE A 21 13.97 -4.13 -4.40
C PHE A 21 15.32 -4.12 -5.13
N THR A 22 15.36 -4.61 -6.37
CA THR A 22 16.60 -4.67 -7.17
C THR A 22 17.09 -3.26 -7.51
N LEU A 23 16.18 -2.36 -7.87
CA LEU A 23 16.49 -0.96 -8.16
C LEU A 23 17.01 -0.24 -6.91
N ARG A 24 16.36 -0.40 -5.76
CA ARG A 24 16.83 0.15 -4.48
C ARG A 24 18.25 -0.32 -4.14
N LYS A 25 18.52 -1.61 -4.32
CA LYS A 25 19.85 -2.19 -4.07
C LYS A 25 20.91 -1.61 -5.01
N ALA A 26 20.58 -1.44 -6.28
CA ALA A 26 21.47 -0.85 -7.27
C ALA A 26 21.81 0.61 -6.94
N VAL A 27 20.81 1.42 -6.53
CA VAL A 27 21.05 2.82 -6.13
C VAL A 27 21.90 2.92 -4.87
N VAL A 28 21.68 2.07 -3.87
CA VAL A 28 22.51 2.06 -2.65
C VAL A 28 23.96 1.66 -2.97
N GLN A 29 24.17 0.71 -3.87
CA GLN A 29 25.51 0.34 -4.32
C GLN A 29 26.20 1.47 -5.08
N LEU A 30 25.48 2.16 -5.97
CA LEU A 30 26.01 3.30 -6.72
C LEU A 30 26.39 4.46 -5.78
N SER A 31 25.52 4.79 -4.82
CA SER A 31 25.79 5.83 -3.82
C SER A 31 27.04 5.53 -2.99
N ARG A 32 27.23 4.27 -2.58
CA ARG A 32 28.45 3.83 -1.86
C ARG A 32 29.73 3.93 -2.68
N SER A 33 29.66 3.90 -4.01
CA SER A 33 30.82 4.07 -4.88
C SER A 33 31.13 5.53 -5.20
N VAL A 34 30.11 6.39 -5.29
CA VAL A 34 30.25 7.80 -5.68
C VAL A 34 30.62 8.72 -4.51
N LEU A 35 30.09 8.45 -3.31
CA LEU A 35 30.44 9.20 -2.08
C LEU A 35 31.96 9.30 -1.82
N PRO A 36 32.74 8.19 -1.85
CA PRO A 36 34.18 8.28 -1.64
C PRO A 36 34.94 8.97 -2.78
N MET A 37 34.40 9.04 -4.00
CA MET A 37 35.00 9.84 -5.08
C MET A 37 34.93 11.34 -4.78
N ASN A 38 33.80 11.84 -4.26
CA ASN A 38 33.68 13.26 -3.87
C ASN A 38 34.68 13.63 -2.77
N GLU A 39 34.82 12.79 -1.75
CA GLU A 39 35.78 13.04 -0.67
C GLU A 39 37.22 13.04 -1.20
N ALA A 40 37.58 12.09 -2.07
CA ALA A 40 38.91 12.00 -2.68
C ALA A 40 39.23 13.21 -3.58
N PHE A 41 38.29 13.65 -4.43
CA PHE A 41 38.49 14.82 -5.29
C PHE A 41 38.51 16.12 -4.49
N SER A 42 37.69 16.25 -3.44
CA SER A 42 37.73 17.41 -2.54
C SER A 42 39.07 17.51 -1.80
N ALA A 43 39.64 16.36 -1.39
CA ALA A 43 40.96 16.30 -0.77
C ALA A 43 42.06 16.67 -1.78
N LEU A 44 41.98 16.17 -3.01
CA LEU A 44 42.93 16.49 -4.08
C LEU A 44 42.92 17.99 -4.43
N LEU A 45 41.75 18.61 -4.55
CA LEU A 45 41.62 20.05 -4.84
C LEU A 45 42.07 20.93 -3.67
N ARG A 46 41.83 20.49 -2.42
CA ARG A 46 42.20 21.25 -1.22
C ARG A 46 43.69 21.13 -0.87
N GLN A 47 44.34 20.02 -1.24
CA GLN A 47 45.71 19.68 -0.86
C GLN A 47 46.69 19.77 -2.03
N GLY A 48 46.20 19.66 -3.27
CA GLY A 48 46.97 19.73 -4.52
C GLY A 48 47.27 21.13 -5.04
N ALA A 49 46.85 22.20 -4.34
CA ALA A 49 47.15 23.58 -4.73
C ALA A 49 48.66 23.92 -4.76
N HIS A 50 49.53 23.03 -4.28
CA HIS A 50 50.98 23.12 -4.41
C HIS A 50 51.60 22.17 -5.46
N VAL A 51 50.82 21.23 -6.01
CA VAL A 51 51.29 20.18 -6.95
C VAL A 51 50.67 20.36 -8.35
N LEU A 52 49.53 21.05 -8.45
CA LEU A 52 48.79 21.26 -9.68
C LEU A 52 49.27 22.55 -10.36
N ASP A 53 49.73 22.43 -11.60
CA ASP A 53 50.09 23.56 -12.43
C ASP A 53 48.87 24.45 -12.70
N ALA A 54 49.06 25.77 -12.74
CA ALA A 54 47.97 26.74 -12.87
C ALA A 54 47.12 26.50 -14.13
N GLU A 55 47.74 25.92 -15.17
CA GLU A 55 47.12 25.56 -16.44
C GLU A 55 46.17 24.35 -16.35
N MET A 56 46.37 23.44 -15.38
CA MET A 56 45.58 22.21 -15.22
C MET A 56 44.38 22.39 -14.27
N THR A 57 44.36 23.46 -13.47
CA THR A 57 43.30 23.77 -12.50
C THR A 57 41.88 23.78 -13.11
N PRO A 58 41.63 24.30 -14.32
CA PRO A 58 40.29 24.29 -14.94
C PRO A 58 39.77 22.87 -15.25
N TYR A 59 40.65 21.94 -15.63
CA TYR A 59 40.26 20.56 -15.92
C TYR A 59 39.84 19.79 -14.66
N TYR A 60 40.51 20.03 -13.53
CA TYR A 60 40.12 19.44 -12.25
C TYR A 60 38.80 20.00 -11.73
N GLN A 61 38.55 21.31 -11.94
CA GLN A 61 37.26 21.92 -11.60
C GLN A 61 36.11 21.31 -12.42
N ASP A 62 36.31 21.06 -13.72
CA ASP A 62 35.28 20.43 -14.55
C ASP A 62 34.94 19.01 -14.09
N ILE A 63 35.95 18.20 -13.73
CA ILE A 63 35.72 16.85 -13.17
C ILE A 63 34.96 16.92 -11.84
N TYR A 64 35.31 17.88 -10.98
CA TYR A 64 34.62 18.09 -9.71
C TYR A 64 33.15 18.49 -9.91
N ASP A 65 32.88 19.41 -10.83
CA ASP A 65 31.51 19.82 -11.17
C ASP A 65 30.69 18.65 -11.73
N HIS A 66 31.30 17.81 -12.58
CA HIS A 66 30.64 16.60 -13.06
C HIS A 66 30.32 15.61 -11.93
N ALA A 67 31.25 15.40 -10.98
CA ALA A 67 31.04 14.53 -9.83
C ALA A 67 29.95 15.07 -8.90
N LEU A 68 29.92 16.39 -8.67
CA LEU A 68 28.90 17.06 -7.87
C LEU A 68 27.51 16.89 -8.51
N ARG A 69 27.37 17.19 -9.81
CA ARG A 69 26.11 16.99 -10.55
C ARG A 69 25.65 15.54 -10.58
N ALA A 70 26.57 14.59 -10.67
CA ALA A 70 26.23 13.16 -10.61
C ALA A 70 25.67 12.78 -9.24
N THR A 71 26.22 13.36 -8.17
CA THR A 71 25.77 13.12 -6.79
C THR A 71 24.36 13.67 -6.57
N GLU A 72 24.10 14.91 -6.97
CA GLU A 72 22.76 15.51 -6.90
C GLU A 72 21.71 14.68 -7.65
N ARG A 73 22.07 14.14 -8.83
CA ARG A 73 21.19 13.25 -9.60
C ARG A 73 20.91 11.94 -8.88
N ILE A 74 21.92 11.35 -8.21
CA ILE A 74 21.77 10.12 -7.43
C ILE A 74 20.84 10.35 -6.24
N ASP A 75 20.98 11.48 -5.55
CA ASP A 75 20.12 11.83 -4.42
C ASP A 75 18.67 12.06 -4.88
N GLY A 76 18.45 12.77 -5.99
CA GLY A 76 17.11 12.92 -6.57
C GLY A 76 16.47 11.60 -7.01
N LEU A 77 17.26 10.66 -7.55
CA LEU A 77 16.79 9.31 -7.87
C LEU A 77 16.42 8.52 -6.61
N ARG A 78 17.20 8.65 -5.53
CA ARG A 78 16.91 8.02 -4.24
C ARG A 78 15.58 8.52 -3.68
N ASP A 79 15.36 9.83 -3.66
CA ASP A 79 14.12 10.44 -3.16
C ASP A 79 12.90 10.00 -3.99
N THR A 80 13.06 9.92 -5.31
CA THR A 80 11.99 9.45 -6.20
C THR A 80 11.64 7.98 -5.93
N ILE A 81 12.64 7.10 -5.75
CA ILE A 81 12.42 5.69 -5.41
C ILE A 81 11.74 5.55 -4.05
N GLU A 82 12.14 6.34 -3.06
CA GLU A 82 11.54 6.33 -1.73
C GLU A 82 10.07 6.77 -1.78
N SER A 83 9.77 7.82 -2.55
CA SER A 83 8.40 8.29 -2.81
C SER A 83 7.54 7.23 -3.50
N ILE A 84 8.07 6.54 -4.52
CA ILE A 84 7.37 5.44 -5.21
C ILE A 84 7.09 4.29 -4.25
N LEU A 85 8.07 3.89 -3.43
CA LEU A 85 7.91 2.82 -2.45
C LEU A 85 6.86 3.17 -1.40
N ALA A 86 6.91 4.39 -0.85
CA ALA A 86 5.93 4.90 0.09
C ALA A 86 4.51 4.89 -0.52
N THR A 87 4.39 5.35 -1.77
CA THR A 87 3.11 5.33 -2.51
C THR A 87 2.60 3.90 -2.74
N HIS A 88 3.49 2.96 -3.09
CA HIS A 88 3.13 1.56 -3.27
C HIS A 88 2.60 0.94 -1.98
N LEU A 89 3.26 1.20 -0.86
CA LEU A 89 2.82 0.75 0.47
C LEU A 89 1.46 1.38 0.85
N ALA A 90 1.28 2.68 0.58
CA ALA A 90 0.01 3.36 0.82
C ALA A 90 -1.14 2.76 -0.01
N MET A 91 -0.93 2.51 -1.31
CA MET A 91 -1.92 1.86 -2.17
C MET A 91 -2.25 0.43 -1.71
N GLN A 92 -1.25 -0.32 -1.24
CA GLN A 92 -1.45 -1.65 -0.68
C GLN A 92 -2.30 -1.60 0.60
N GLY A 93 -2.01 -0.65 1.50
CA GLY A 93 -2.80 -0.40 2.70
C GLY A 93 -4.25 -0.01 2.37
N ASN A 94 -4.46 0.87 1.38
CA ASN A 94 -5.80 1.23 0.94
C ASN A 94 -6.57 0.02 0.38
N SER A 95 -5.91 -0.81 -0.44
CA SER A 95 -6.50 -2.04 -0.97
C SER A 95 -6.91 -3.00 0.14
N LEU A 96 -6.07 -3.17 1.18
CA LEU A 96 -6.41 -3.99 2.35
C LEU A 96 -7.62 -3.43 3.09
N ASN A 97 -7.67 -2.11 3.28
CA ASN A 97 -8.78 -1.45 3.95
C ASN A 97 -10.10 -1.63 3.17
N GLU A 98 -10.06 -1.55 1.84
CA GLU A 98 -11.21 -1.87 0.98
C GLU A 98 -11.65 -3.32 1.11
N ILE A 99 -10.70 -4.28 1.12
CA ILE A 99 -11.01 -5.70 1.31
C ILE A 99 -11.66 -5.93 2.68
N MET A 100 -11.15 -5.29 3.74
CA MET A 100 -11.70 -5.40 5.09
C MET A 100 -13.11 -4.82 5.19
N LYS A 101 -13.38 -3.68 4.55
CA LYS A 101 -14.74 -3.12 4.45
C LYS A 101 -15.71 -4.10 3.80
N LYS A 102 -15.32 -4.72 2.69
CA LYS A 102 -16.15 -5.71 1.98
C LYS A 102 -16.37 -6.96 2.83
N LEU A 103 -15.31 -7.52 3.44
CA LEU A 103 -15.42 -8.72 4.27
C LEU A 103 -16.34 -8.49 5.49
N THR A 104 -16.17 -7.36 6.17
CA THR A 104 -17.00 -7.02 7.34
C THR A 104 -18.45 -6.74 6.95
N ALA A 105 -18.70 -6.11 5.79
CA ALA A 105 -20.05 -5.93 5.26
C ALA A 105 -20.74 -7.28 5.00
N TRP A 106 -20.07 -8.21 4.31
CA TRP A 106 -20.60 -9.56 4.08
C TRP A 106 -20.86 -10.32 5.38
N ALA A 107 -19.93 -10.25 6.34
CA ALA A 107 -20.09 -10.87 7.64
C ALA A 107 -21.32 -10.34 8.39
N ALA A 108 -21.55 -9.02 8.38
CA ALA A 108 -22.70 -8.41 9.03
C ALA A 108 -24.04 -8.77 8.35
N ILE A 109 -24.06 -8.85 7.01
CA ILE A 109 -25.24 -9.27 6.24
C ILE A 109 -25.67 -10.70 6.62
N ILE A 110 -24.73 -11.59 6.93
CA ILE A 110 -25.03 -12.98 7.33
C ILE A 110 -25.32 -13.08 8.83
N ALA A 111 -24.48 -12.46 9.67
CA ALA A 111 -24.53 -12.64 11.12
C ALA A 111 -25.84 -12.16 11.73
N ILE A 112 -26.42 -11.08 11.22
CA ILE A 112 -27.60 -10.47 11.86
C ILE A 112 -28.88 -11.28 11.60
N PRO A 113 -29.25 -11.66 10.36
CA PRO A 113 -30.37 -12.58 10.13
C PRO A 113 -30.17 -13.92 10.85
N THR A 114 -28.94 -14.43 10.91
CA THR A 114 -28.61 -15.66 11.66
C THR A 114 -28.89 -15.48 13.15
N GLY A 115 -28.49 -14.36 13.76
CA GLY A 115 -28.76 -14.06 15.16
C GLY A 115 -30.26 -13.90 15.45
N VAL A 116 -31.00 -13.23 14.59
CA VAL A 116 -32.46 -13.09 14.73
C VAL A 116 -33.16 -14.45 14.61
N THR A 117 -32.78 -15.25 13.61
CA THR A 117 -33.29 -16.62 13.43
C THR A 117 -32.95 -17.48 14.65
N GLY A 118 -31.73 -17.35 15.18
CA GLY A 118 -31.30 -18.07 16.38
C GLY A 118 -32.06 -17.66 17.64
N TYR A 119 -32.44 -16.39 17.79
CA TYR A 119 -33.25 -15.91 18.91
C TYR A 119 -34.69 -16.46 18.86
N PHE A 120 -35.35 -16.37 17.70
CA PHE A 120 -36.71 -16.89 17.52
C PHE A 120 -36.77 -18.42 17.38
N GLY A 121 -35.65 -19.07 17.08
CA GLY A 121 -35.54 -20.54 17.06
C GLY A 121 -35.44 -21.18 18.45
N GLN A 122 -35.36 -20.38 19.52
CA GLN A 122 -35.34 -20.91 20.88
C GLN A 122 -36.72 -21.47 21.24
N ASN A 123 -36.77 -22.71 21.77
CA ASN A 123 -37.99 -23.34 22.29
C ASN A 123 -38.37 -22.78 23.68
N ILE A 124 -38.35 -21.46 23.84
CA ILE A 124 -38.69 -20.76 25.07
C ILE A 124 -39.99 -20.00 24.81
N PRO A 125 -41.02 -20.14 25.67
CA PRO A 125 -42.28 -19.42 25.49
C PRO A 125 -42.06 -17.92 25.71
N PHE A 126 -41.90 -17.18 24.60
CA PHE A 126 -41.89 -15.72 24.57
C PHE A 126 -43.32 -15.17 24.40
N PRO A 127 -43.60 -13.91 24.77
CA PRO A 127 -44.91 -13.30 24.53
C PRO A 127 -45.25 -13.32 23.03
N GLY A 128 -46.25 -14.12 22.64
CA GLY A 128 -46.63 -14.37 21.24
C GLY A 128 -46.24 -15.75 20.66
N PHE A 129 -45.64 -16.64 21.45
CA PHE A 129 -45.30 -18.01 21.05
C PHE A 129 -46.55 -18.83 20.70
N GLY A 130 -46.56 -19.48 19.54
CA GLY A 130 -47.66 -20.33 19.05
C GLY A 130 -48.88 -19.59 18.49
N GLN A 131 -48.84 -18.25 18.42
CA GLN A 131 -49.91 -17.42 17.85
C GLN A 131 -49.51 -16.88 16.47
N THR A 132 -50.46 -16.80 15.53
CA THR A 132 -50.24 -16.31 14.16
C THR A 132 -49.70 -14.88 14.12
N GLU A 133 -50.10 -14.05 15.07
CA GLU A 133 -49.61 -12.68 15.27
C GLU A 133 -48.09 -12.64 15.54
N GLY A 134 -47.58 -13.59 16.35
CA GLY A 134 -46.15 -13.69 16.67
C GLY A 134 -45.28 -14.13 15.49
N PHE A 135 -45.82 -14.97 14.60
CA PHE A 135 -45.18 -15.35 13.34
C PHE A 135 -45.03 -14.17 12.38
N TRP A 136 -46.09 -13.37 12.20
CA TRP A 136 -46.02 -12.18 11.35
C TRP A 136 -45.11 -11.10 11.94
N LEU A 137 -45.18 -10.86 13.25
CA LEU A 137 -44.34 -9.88 13.93
C LEU A 137 -42.85 -10.23 13.80
N SER A 138 -42.47 -11.49 14.07
CA SER A 138 -41.08 -11.97 13.94
C SER A 138 -40.57 -11.91 12.50
N THR A 139 -41.42 -12.26 11.52
CA THR A 139 -41.08 -12.20 10.09
C THR A 139 -40.84 -10.76 9.63
N VAL A 140 -41.72 -9.83 9.99
CA VAL A 140 -41.57 -8.40 9.66
C VAL A 140 -40.33 -7.81 10.33
N LEU A 141 -40.05 -8.19 11.58
CA LEU A 141 -38.87 -7.72 12.30
C LEU A 141 -37.58 -8.24 11.66
N LEU A 142 -37.55 -9.51 11.22
CA LEU A 142 -36.41 -10.11 10.52
C LEU A 142 -36.18 -9.49 9.14
N VAL A 143 -37.23 -9.34 8.33
CA VAL A 143 -37.15 -8.68 7.02
C VAL A 143 -36.78 -7.20 7.16
N GLY A 144 -37.33 -6.51 8.16
CA GLY A 144 -37.01 -5.12 8.47
C GLY A 144 -35.55 -4.91 8.87
N LEU A 145 -35.00 -5.79 9.72
CA LEU A 145 -33.58 -5.75 10.11
C LEU A 145 -32.67 -6.04 8.92
N ALA A 146 -32.99 -7.07 8.13
CA ALA A 146 -32.23 -7.42 6.94
C ALA A 146 -32.21 -6.26 5.92
N PHE A 147 -33.36 -5.64 5.67
CA PHE A 147 -33.50 -4.50 4.77
C PHE A 147 -32.81 -3.24 5.30
N GLY A 148 -32.93 -2.95 6.60
CA GLY A 148 -32.29 -1.80 7.25
C GLY A 148 -30.77 -1.87 7.20
N LEU A 149 -30.19 -3.06 7.37
CA LEU A 149 -28.75 -3.28 7.21
C LEU A 149 -28.30 -3.15 5.77
N TRP A 150 -29.04 -3.74 4.83
CA TRP A 150 -28.76 -3.60 3.41
C TRP A 150 -28.73 -2.12 3.00
N LEU A 151 -29.69 -1.32 3.47
CA LEU A 151 -29.74 0.12 3.23
C LEU A 151 -28.54 0.86 3.85
N SER A 152 -28.15 0.49 5.07
CA SER A 152 -27.02 1.09 5.79
C SER A 152 -25.67 0.82 5.11
N PHE A 153 -25.44 -0.43 4.69
CA PHE A 153 -24.23 -0.82 3.95
C PHE A 153 -24.19 -0.21 2.55
N LYS A 154 -25.34 -0.14 1.86
CA LYS A 154 -25.43 0.50 0.55
C LYS A 154 -25.18 2.01 0.60
N ARG A 155 -25.62 2.69 1.66
CA ARG A 155 -25.36 4.14 1.85
C ARG A 155 -23.91 4.45 2.21
N ARG A 156 -23.15 3.47 2.68
CA ARG A 156 -21.75 3.65 3.08
C ARG A 156 -20.76 3.30 1.97
N ASP A 157 -21.22 2.89 0.78
CA ASP A 157 -20.39 2.38 -0.33
C ASP A 157 -19.47 1.21 0.09
N TRP A 158 -19.93 0.40 1.06
CA TRP A 158 -19.17 -0.80 1.51
C TRP A 158 -19.52 -2.06 0.72
N LEU A 159 -20.44 -1.95 -0.25
CA LEU A 159 -20.87 -3.00 -1.17
C LEU A 159 -20.30 -2.76 -2.57
#